data_AF-A0A7X8Z9W1-F1
#
_entry.id   AF-A0A7X8Z9W1-F1
#
_cell.length_a   1.000
_cell.length_b   1.000
_cell.length_c   1.000
_cell.angle_alpha   90.00
_cell.angle_beta   90.00
_cell.angle_gamma   90.00
#
_symmetry.space_group_name_H-M   'P 1'
#
loop_
_entity.id
_entity.type
_entity.pdbx_description
1 polymer ?
#
loop_
_entity_poly.entity_id
_entity_poly.type
_entity_poly.pdbx_seq_one_letter_code
_entity_poly.pdbx_strand_id
1 'polypeptide(L)'
;MKALVLSGGKGTRLRPLTYTTAKQLIPVANRPILHLYLTRSSKPALPIDEPFLMFLGDNLIQGGVAEAVRDFLAQNPAAMIMLKEVSDPRQFGVAGLDGQNRVTRLVEKPKEPPSNLALKTT
;
A
#
# COMPACT_ATOMS: atom_id res chain seq x y z
N MET A 1 7.55 -15.43 4.90
CA MET A 1 6.84 -14.14 4.87
C MET A 1 5.38 -14.40 4.55
N LYS A 2 4.46 -13.80 5.30
CA LYS A 2 3.01 -13.88 5.07
C LYS A 2 2.51 -12.58 4.44
N ALA A 3 1.32 -12.57 3.84
CA ALA A 3 0.77 -11.35 3.23
C ALA A 3 -0.60 -11.01 3.82
N LEU A 4 -0.80 -9.72 4.12
CA LEU A 4 -2.06 -9.13 4.57
C LEU A 4 -2.56 -8.14 3.51
N VAL A 5 -3.72 -8.39 2.94
CA VAL A 5 -4.36 -7.44 2.00
C VAL A 5 -5.47 -6.71 2.74
N LEU A 6 -5.29 -5.41 2.98
CA LEU A 6 -6.31 -4.54 3.57
C LEU A 6 -7.31 -4.13 2.49
N SER A 7 -8.46 -4.80 2.53
CA SER A 7 -9.59 -4.56 1.63
C SER A 7 -10.73 -3.85 2.36
N GLY A 8 -10.56 -2.55 2.65
CA GLY A 8 -11.57 -1.72 3.30
C GLY A 8 -11.70 -0.31 2.70
N GLY A 9 -12.68 0.46 3.18
CA GLY A 9 -12.92 1.86 2.79
C GLY A 9 -14.18 2.06 1.93
N LYS A 10 -14.91 3.15 2.21
CA LYS A 10 -16.24 3.46 1.63
C LYS A 10 -16.28 3.74 0.12
N GLY A 11 -15.13 3.79 -0.55
CA GLY A 11 -15.03 3.98 -2.00
C GLY A 11 -15.66 5.28 -2.54
N THR A 12 -15.86 6.32 -1.71
CA THR A 12 -16.70 7.49 -2.04
C THR A 12 -16.26 8.25 -3.28
N ARG A 13 -14.96 8.22 -3.62
CA ARG A 13 -14.40 8.86 -4.82
C ARG A 13 -14.72 8.16 -6.14
N LEU A 14 -15.15 6.89 -6.09
CA LEU A 14 -15.49 6.08 -7.26
C LEU A 14 -17.00 5.94 -7.45
N ARG A 15 -17.81 6.73 -6.74
CA ARG A 15 -19.25 6.75 -6.93
C ARG A 15 -19.57 7.28 -8.35
N PRO A 16 -20.56 6.70 -9.03
CA PRO A 16 -21.58 5.77 -8.52
C PRO A 16 -21.17 4.28 -8.48
N LEU A 17 -20.01 3.88 -9.03
CA LEU A 17 -19.61 2.47 -9.16
C LEU A 17 -19.54 1.74 -7.81
N THR A 18 -19.21 2.46 -6.74
CA THR A 18 -19.08 1.92 -5.37
C THR A 18 -20.34 2.05 -4.52
N TYR A 19 -21.51 2.38 -5.11
CA TYR A 19 -22.77 2.32 -4.38
C TYR A 19 -23.20 0.88 -4.08
N THR A 20 -22.98 -0.02 -5.03
CA THR A 20 -23.40 -1.42 -4.95
C THR A 20 -22.23 -2.40 -4.91
N THR A 21 -21.02 -1.96 -5.28
CA THR A 21 -19.84 -2.82 -5.41
C THR A 21 -18.70 -2.32 -4.54
N ALA A 22 -18.06 -3.20 -3.76
CA ALA A 22 -16.85 -2.85 -3.01
C ALA A 22 -15.73 -2.42 -3.98
N LYS A 23 -14.98 -1.37 -3.65
CA LYS A 23 -13.97 -0.80 -4.57
C LYS A 23 -12.95 -1.83 -5.07
N GLN A 24 -12.65 -2.84 -4.26
CA GLN A 24 -11.68 -3.90 -4.53
C GLN A 24 -12.20 -4.94 -5.52
N LEU A 25 -13.52 -4.97 -5.77
CA LEU A 25 -14.16 -5.86 -6.74
C LEU A 25 -14.42 -5.16 -8.08
N ILE A 26 -14.12 -3.86 -8.21
CA ILE A 26 -14.20 -3.16 -9.49
C ILE A 26 -13.19 -3.81 -10.45
N PRO A 27 -13.61 -4.20 -11.67
CA PRO A 27 -12.73 -4.86 -12.61
C PRO A 27 -11.74 -3.88 -13.24
N VAL A 28 -10.47 -4.27 -13.29
CA VAL A 28 -9.40 -3.62 -14.05
C VAL A 28 -8.79 -4.68 -14.97
N ALA A 29 -8.68 -4.38 -16.27
CA ALA A 29 -8.23 -5.36 -17.28
C ALA A 29 -9.01 -6.69 -17.24
N ASN A 30 -10.34 -6.61 -17.17
CA ASN A 30 -11.28 -7.74 -17.13
C ASN A 30 -11.16 -8.66 -15.89
N ARG A 31 -10.50 -8.22 -14.81
CA ARG A 31 -10.41 -8.98 -13.55
C ARG A 31 -10.66 -8.07 -12.34
N PRO A 32 -11.35 -8.53 -11.28
CA PRO A 32 -11.47 -7.76 -10.04
C PRO A 32 -10.09 -7.38 -9.49
N ILE A 33 -9.91 -6.15 -8.99
CA ILE A 33 -8.62 -5.70 -8.46
C ILE A 33 -8.09 -6.66 -7.39
N LEU A 34 -8.96 -7.15 -6.50
CA LEU A 34 -8.59 -8.13 -5.47
C LEU A 34 -8.03 -9.44 -6.05
N HIS A 35 -8.49 -9.85 -7.22
CA HIS A 35 -8.00 -11.06 -7.91
C HIS A 35 -6.53 -10.92 -8.33
N LEU A 36 -6.04 -9.69 -8.55
CA LEU A 36 -4.63 -9.45 -8.89
C LEU A 36 -3.68 -9.78 -7.72
N TYR A 37 -4.17 -9.80 -6.48
CA TYR A 37 -3.37 -10.07 -5.28
C TYR A 37 -3.58 -11.47 -4.70
N LEU A 38 -4.75 -12.08 -4.92
CA LEU A 38 -5.15 -13.32 -4.24
C LEU A 38 -4.54 -14.61 -4.81
N THR A 39 -3.72 -14.56 -5.85
CA THR A 39 -3.26 -15.76 -6.54
C THR A 39 -2.27 -16.65 -5.76
N ARG A 40 -1.94 -16.37 -4.49
CA ARG A 40 -0.86 -17.13 -3.81
C ARG A 40 -0.83 -17.22 -2.28
N SER A 41 -1.92 -17.04 -1.53
CA SER A 41 -1.86 -17.15 -0.06
C SER A 41 -2.99 -17.98 0.55
N SER A 42 -2.68 -19.21 0.93
CA SER A 42 -3.57 -20.19 1.56
C SER A 42 -3.17 -20.46 3.02
N LYS A 43 -3.25 -19.47 3.92
CA LYS A 43 -3.20 -19.72 5.38
C LYS A 43 -4.14 -18.80 6.16
N PRO A 44 -4.96 -19.31 7.10
CA PRO A 44 -6.08 -18.54 7.68
C PRO A 44 -5.71 -17.57 8.82
N ALA A 45 -4.48 -17.60 9.33
CA ALA A 45 -4.07 -16.76 10.46
C ALA A 45 -2.60 -16.30 10.36
N LEU A 46 -2.36 -15.02 10.63
CA LEU A 46 -1.04 -14.40 10.74
C LEU A 46 -0.59 -14.48 12.22
N PRO A 47 0.37 -15.34 12.59
CA PRO A 47 1.04 -15.23 13.88
C PRO A 47 1.82 -13.91 13.94
N ILE A 48 1.81 -13.30 15.12
CA ILE A 48 2.30 -11.94 15.37
C ILE A 48 3.83 -11.81 15.18
N ASP A 49 4.55 -12.93 15.22
CA ASP A 49 6.02 -12.97 15.28
C ASP A 49 6.70 -13.24 13.93
N GLU A 50 5.94 -13.30 12.82
CA GLU A 50 6.50 -13.52 11.49
C GLU A 50 6.43 -12.25 10.62
N PRO A 51 7.47 -12.00 9.79
CA PRO A 51 7.42 -10.88 8.86
C PRO A 51 6.24 -11.06 7.90
N PHE A 52 5.42 -10.01 7.83
CA PHE A 52 4.28 -9.95 6.93
C PHE A 52 4.36 -8.74 6.01
N LEU A 53 3.71 -8.87 4.87
CA LEU A 53 3.68 -7.86 3.83
C LEU A 53 2.26 -7.32 3.72
N MET A 54 2.09 -6.01 3.91
CA MET A 54 0.78 -5.36 3.88
C MET A 54 0.55 -4.63 2.55
N PHE A 55 -0.59 -4.87 1.89
CA PHE A 55 -1.03 -4.12 0.71
C PHE A 55 -2.44 -3.59 0.86
N LEU A 56 -2.71 -2.43 0.28
CA LEU A 56 -4.08 -1.96 0.11
C LEU A 56 -4.68 -2.64 -1.13
N GLY A 57 -5.90 -3.16 -1.01
CA GLY A 57 -6.57 -3.89 -2.10
C GLY A 57 -7.03 -3.03 -3.28
N ASP A 58 -6.65 -1.75 -3.33
CA ASP A 58 -6.91 -0.80 -4.42
C ASP A 58 -5.63 -0.23 -5.05
N ASN A 59 -4.46 -0.75 -4.66
CA ASN A 59 -3.16 -0.16 -4.96
C ASN A 59 -2.30 -1.05 -5.87
N LEU A 60 -2.30 -0.78 -7.19
CA LEU A 60 -1.49 -1.52 -8.16
C LEU A 60 -0.01 -1.11 -8.07
N ILE A 61 0.90 -2.07 -8.09
CA ILE A 61 2.34 -1.81 -8.02
C ILE A 61 2.98 -2.35 -9.30
N GLN A 62 3.40 -1.46 -10.18
CA GLN A 62 4.08 -1.83 -11.40
C GLN A 62 5.43 -2.51 -11.06
N GLY A 63 5.70 -3.66 -11.68
CA GLY A 63 6.90 -4.46 -11.38
C GLY A 63 6.78 -5.37 -10.14
N GLY A 64 5.68 -5.27 -9.40
CA GLY A 64 5.44 -6.08 -8.19
C GLY A 64 6.34 -5.67 -7.03
N VAL A 65 6.49 -6.56 -6.05
CA VAL A 65 7.11 -6.28 -4.74
C VAL A 65 8.31 -7.16 -4.42
N ALA A 66 8.73 -7.98 -5.38
CA ALA A 66 9.76 -8.99 -5.16
C ALA A 66 11.10 -8.38 -4.72
N GLU A 67 11.48 -7.25 -5.31
CA GLU A 67 12.69 -6.53 -4.93
C GLU A 67 12.62 -5.97 -3.51
N ALA A 68 11.57 -5.23 -3.18
CA ALA A 68 11.34 -4.72 -1.84
C ALA A 68 11.30 -5.84 -0.77
N VAL A 69 10.71 -6.99 -1.10
CA VAL A 69 10.71 -8.17 -0.21
C VAL A 69 12.13 -8.73 -0.02
N ARG A 70 12.95 -8.80 -1.08
CA ARG A 70 14.35 -9.24 -0.96
C ARG A 70 15.15 -8.28 -0.09
N ASP A 71 14.99 -6.98 -0.30
CA ASP A 71 15.71 -5.95 0.46
C ASP A 71 15.30 -5.96 1.93
N PHE A 72 14.00 -6.12 2.22
CA PHE A 72 13.50 -6.26 3.59
C PHE A 72 14.13 -7.47 4.29
N LEU A 73 14.16 -8.63 3.64
CA LEU A 73 14.75 -9.84 4.22
C LEU A 73 16.26 -9.72 4.42
N ALA A 74 16.96 -9.04 3.48
CA ALA A 74 18.41 -8.86 3.56
C ALA A 74 18.83 -7.85 4.64
N GLN A 75 18.09 -6.75 4.79
CA GLN A 75 18.41 -5.68 5.75
C GLN A 75 17.79 -5.90 7.13
N ASN A 76 16.80 -6.80 7.23
CA ASN A 76 16.05 -7.12 8.44
C ASN A 76 15.60 -5.88 9.25
N PRO A 77 14.96 -4.87 8.63
CA PRO A 77 14.49 -3.70 9.36
C PRO A 77 13.23 -4.05 10.17
N ALA A 78 12.92 -3.26 11.19
CA ALA A 78 11.67 -3.41 11.94
C ALA A 78 10.42 -3.21 11.07
N ALA A 79 10.50 -2.32 10.07
CA ALA A 79 9.47 -2.09 9.06
C ALA A 79 10.08 -1.48 7.80
N MET A 80 9.45 -1.71 6.65
CA MET A 80 9.76 -1.05 5.39
C MET A 80 8.47 -0.51 4.78
N ILE A 81 8.51 0.74 4.32
CA ILE A 81 7.39 1.43 3.69
C ILE A 81 7.83 1.83 2.29
N MET A 82 7.05 1.44 1.29
CA MET A 82 7.25 1.94 -0.07
C MET A 82 6.54 3.29 -0.22
N LEU A 83 7.28 4.28 -0.69
CA LEU A 83 6.80 5.64 -0.91
C LEU A 83 6.91 5.97 -2.39
N LYS A 84 6.01 6.84 -2.85
CA LYS A 84 6.01 7.34 -4.22
C LYS A 84 6.05 8.86 -4.22
N GLU A 85 6.93 9.42 -5.03
CA GLU A 85 6.91 10.85 -5.32
C GLU A 85 5.63 11.23 -6.06
N VAL A 86 4.96 12.27 -5.57
CA VAL A 86 3.72 12.81 -6.14
C VAL A 86 3.81 14.32 -6.31
N SER A 87 3.11 14.84 -7.32
CA SER A 87 3.05 16.29 -7.58
C SER A 87 2.25 17.06 -6.53
N ASP A 88 1.15 16.48 -6.03
CA ASP A 88 0.33 17.05 -4.96
C ASP A 88 0.25 16.12 -3.74
N PRO A 89 1.20 16.25 -2.79
CA PRO A 89 1.26 15.39 -1.60
C PRO A 89 0.13 15.66 -0.58
N ARG A 90 -0.59 16.80 -0.67
CA ARG A 90 -1.62 17.17 0.33
C ARG A 90 -2.84 16.24 0.36
N GLN A 91 -3.00 15.40 -0.66
CA GLN A 91 -4.12 14.47 -0.78
C GLN A 91 -3.86 13.10 -0.13
N PHE A 92 -2.65 12.85 0.35
CA PHE A 92 -2.17 11.54 0.81
C PHE A 92 -1.53 11.60 2.19
N GLY A 93 -1.19 10.42 2.75
CA GLY A 93 -0.25 10.32 3.86
C GLY A 93 1.17 10.57 3.36
N VAL A 94 1.85 11.57 3.89
CA VAL A 94 3.17 12.02 3.42
C VAL A 94 4.23 11.72 4.47
N ALA A 95 5.30 11.06 4.04
CA ALA A 95 6.40 10.69 4.92
C ALA A 95 7.50 11.75 4.91
N GLY A 96 7.96 12.17 6.08
CA GLY A 96 9.23 12.87 6.25
C GLY A 96 10.36 11.85 6.38
N LEU A 97 11.47 12.07 5.67
CA LEU A 97 12.68 11.25 5.77
C LEU A 97 13.82 12.04 6.43
N ASP A 98 14.76 11.34 7.06
CA ASP A 98 16.06 11.89 7.44
C ASP A 98 17.09 11.75 6.30
N GLY A 99 18.34 12.17 6.55
CA GLY A 99 19.45 12.07 5.59
C GLY A 99 19.90 10.63 5.28
N GLN A 100 19.34 9.62 5.96
CA GLN A 100 19.63 8.21 5.77
C GLN A 100 18.41 7.43 5.22
N ASN A 101 17.44 8.13 4.64
CA ASN A 101 16.20 7.56 4.08
C ASN A 101 15.32 6.82 5.11
N ARG A 102 15.44 7.16 6.40
CA ARG A 102 14.57 6.60 7.43
C ARG A 102 13.35 7.48 7.61
N VAL A 103 12.18 6.87 7.73
CA VAL A 103 10.93 7.58 8.00
C VAL A 103 10.96 8.14 9.41
N THR A 104 10.95 9.46 9.54
CA THR A 104 10.92 10.16 10.83
C THR A 104 9.49 10.47 11.28
N ARG A 105 8.59 10.72 10.32
CA ARG A 105 7.17 10.98 10.57
C ARG A 105 6.31 10.67 9.37
N LEU A 106 5.04 10.37 9.62
CA LEU A 106 4.01 10.24 8.60
C LEU A 106 2.83 11.15 8.97
N VAL A 107 2.41 12.01 8.05
CA VAL A 107 1.32 12.98 8.28
C VAL A 107 0.22 12.75 7.26
N GLU A 108 -1.01 12.53 7.72
CA GLU A 108 -2.17 12.32 6.85
C GLU A 108 -2.69 13.66 6.31
N LYS A 109 -2.69 13.81 4.98
CA LYS A 109 -3.21 14.98 4.24
C LYS A 109 -2.73 16.31 4.82
N PRO A 110 -1.42 16.53 4.90
CA PRO A 110 -0.86 17.73 5.51
C PRO A 110 -1.22 18.98 4.70
N LYS A 111 -1.52 20.09 5.39
CA LYS A 111 -1.58 21.42 4.76
C LYS A 111 -0.20 21.84 4.24
N GLU A 112 0.82 21.57 5.04
CA GLU A 112 2.25 21.81 4.77
C GLU A 112 3.00 20.46 4.73
N PRO A 113 3.21 19.89 3.55
CA PRO A 113 3.80 18.56 3.40
C PRO A 113 5.27 18.52 3.85
N PRO A 114 5.70 17.49 4.62
CA PRO A 114 7.10 17.32 5.00
C PRO A 114 8.02 16.95 3.83
N SER A 115 7.46 16.44 2.74
CA SER A 115 8.16 16.05 1.51
C SER A 115 7.13 15.90 0.38
N ASN A 116 7.57 15.46 -0.79
CA ASN A 116 6.72 15.00 -1.89
C ASN A 116 6.50 13.47 -1.91
N LEU A 117 6.94 12.75 -0.87
CA LEU A 117 6.88 11.29 -0.78
C LEU A 117 5.61 10.83 -0.08
N ALA A 118 4.71 10.23 -0.84
CA ALA A 118 3.41 9.79 -0.37
C ALA A 118 3.30 8.26 -0.22
N LEU A 119 2.48 7.84 0.74
CA LEU A 119 1.82 6.53 0.79
C LEU A 119 0.75 6.47 -0.30
N LYS A 120 1.20 6.40 -1.54
CA LYS A 120 0.35 6.28 -2.73
C LYS A 120 0.98 5.25 -3.65
N THR A 121 0.14 4.51 -4.37
CA THR A 121 0.60 3.71 -5.50
C THR A 121 0.28 4.38 -6.81
N THR A 122 1.24 4.29 -7.74
CA THR A 122 1.00 4.43 -9.18
C THR A 122 1.35 3.10 -9.83
#